data_AF-X1KVS0-F1
#
_entry.id   AF-X1KVS0-F1
#
_cell.length_a   1.000
_cell.length_b   1.000
_cell.length_c   1.000
_cell.angle_alpha   90.00
_cell.angle_beta   90.00
_cell.angle_gamma   90.00
#
_symmetry.space_group_name_H-M   'P 1'
#
loop_
_entity.id
_entity.type
_entity.pdbx_description
1 polymer ?
#
loop_
_entity_poly.entity_id
_entity_poly.type
_entity_poly.pdbx_seq_one_letter_code
_entity_poly.pdbx_strand_id
1 'polypeptide(L)'
;MFNDMGKRVRKVEPAMPVELLGLDSVPQAGDTLTSVADEHQARALIQKRQQEVQQQPSLVPKAVSLENLFDQISAGQVKELNVILKADVQGSIEPIRSSLGQLATEQVQVRIIHSGSGNITESDVMLAIASKGLIIGFGTGIEAGARR
;
A
#
# COMPACT_ATOMS: atom_id res chain seq x y z
N MET A 1 15.97 4.41 -19.04
CA MET A 1 15.81 2.98 -18.74
C MET A 1 17.16 2.39 -18.41
N PHE A 2 17.22 1.50 -17.43
CA PHE A 2 18.42 0.75 -17.07
C PHE A 2 18.11 -0.75 -17.13
N ASN A 3 19.09 -1.57 -17.48
CA ASN A 3 18.94 -3.03 -17.38
C ASN A 3 19.24 -3.52 -15.96
N ASP A 4 19.10 -4.82 -15.74
CA ASP A 4 19.44 -5.55 -14.51
C ASP A 4 20.88 -5.33 -14.02
N MET A 5 21.81 -4.99 -14.93
CA MET A 5 23.20 -4.66 -14.59
C MET A 5 23.42 -3.17 -14.27
N GLY A 6 22.36 -2.35 -14.21
CA GLY A 6 22.45 -0.90 -13.99
C GLY A 6 23.01 -0.12 -15.18
N LYS A 7 23.12 -0.73 -16.36
CA LYS A 7 23.58 -0.06 -17.58
C LYS A 7 22.40 0.64 -18.26
N ARG A 8 22.64 1.88 -18.72
CA ARG A 8 21.62 2.64 -19.44
C ARG A 8 21.31 1.98 -20.79
N VAL A 9 20.04 1.72 -21.06
CA VAL A 9 19.55 1.13 -22.32
C VAL A 9 18.56 2.07 -23.02
N ARG A 10 18.57 2.04 -24.36
CA ARG A 10 17.67 2.83 -25.22
C ARG A 10 16.57 1.99 -25.87
N LYS A 11 16.76 0.68 -25.96
CA LYS A 11 15.82 -0.28 -26.53
C LYS A 11 15.74 -1.48 -25.59
N VAL A 12 14.56 -2.09 -25.52
CA VAL A 12 14.25 -3.26 -24.69
C VAL A 12 13.72 -4.34 -25.61
N GLU A 13 14.23 -5.55 -25.48
CA GLU A 13 13.75 -6.72 -26.23
C GLU A 13 12.77 -7.54 -25.37
N PRO A 14 11.93 -8.40 -25.98
CA PRO A 14 11.06 -9.29 -25.21
C PRO A 14 11.84 -10.10 -24.17
N ALA A 15 11.25 -10.30 -22.99
CA ALA A 15 11.84 -11.00 -21.83
C ALA A 15 13.06 -10.32 -21.18
N MET A 16 13.36 -9.06 -21.51
CA MET A 16 14.40 -8.29 -20.84
C MET A 16 13.81 -7.40 -19.72
N PRO A 17 14.21 -7.58 -18.44
CA PRO A 17 13.79 -6.69 -17.36
C PRO A 17 14.46 -5.33 -17.49
N VAL A 18 13.70 -4.26 -17.23
CA VAL A 18 14.21 -2.89 -17.25
C VAL A 18 13.63 -2.05 -16.14
N GLU A 19 14.46 -1.15 -15.63
CA GLU A 19 14.04 -0.10 -14.71
C GLU A 19 13.58 1.12 -15.52
N LEU A 20 12.33 1.51 -15.30
CA LEU A 20 11.71 2.71 -15.85
C LEU A 20 11.69 3.80 -14.79
N LEU A 21 12.18 4.99 -15.16
CA LEU A 21 12.21 6.17 -14.30
C LEU A 21 11.33 7.25 -14.91
N GLY A 22 10.75 8.11 -14.06
CA GLY A 22 9.93 9.25 -14.48
C GLY A 22 8.44 8.95 -14.60
N LEU A 23 7.94 7.93 -13.88
CA LEU A 23 6.51 7.74 -13.70
C LEU A 23 5.98 8.73 -12.65
N ASP A 24 4.77 9.26 -12.87
CA ASP A 24 4.13 10.20 -11.94
C ASP A 24 3.75 9.57 -10.60
N SER A 25 3.50 8.25 -10.59
CA SER A 25 3.15 7.48 -9.41
C SER A 25 3.78 6.10 -9.43
N VAL A 26 3.84 5.47 -8.25
CA VAL A 26 4.30 4.09 -8.10
C VAL A 26 3.21 3.15 -8.62
N PRO A 27 3.46 2.35 -9.68
CA PRO A 27 2.48 1.37 -10.17
C PRO A 27 2.30 0.22 -9.18
N GLN A 28 1.17 -0.49 -9.28
CA GLN A 28 0.97 -1.69 -8.48
C GLN A 28 1.72 -2.87 -9.08
N ALA A 29 2.14 -3.79 -8.21
CA ALA A 29 2.75 -5.04 -8.65
C ALA A 29 1.73 -5.84 -9.48
N GLY A 30 2.10 -6.21 -10.71
CA GLY A 30 1.23 -6.91 -11.64
C GLY A 30 0.50 -6.01 -12.66
N ASP A 31 0.64 -4.68 -12.56
CA ASP A 31 0.06 -3.77 -13.54
C ASP A 31 0.63 -3.99 -14.94
N THR A 32 -0.23 -3.90 -15.95
CA THR A 32 0.18 -3.96 -17.36
C THR A 32 0.55 -2.58 -17.86
N LEU A 33 1.77 -2.44 -18.39
CA LEU A 33 2.22 -1.22 -19.06
C LEU A 33 1.78 -1.24 -20.53
N THR A 34 1.18 -0.14 -20.97
CA THR A 34 0.74 0.06 -22.36
C THR A 34 1.35 1.34 -22.91
N SER A 35 2.01 1.26 -24.07
CA SER A 35 2.47 2.43 -24.80
C SER A 35 1.32 3.09 -25.55
N VAL A 36 1.28 4.42 -25.54
CA VAL A 36 0.35 5.22 -26.34
C VAL A 36 1.12 6.20 -27.22
N ALA A 37 0.49 6.67 -28.29
CA ALA A 37 1.13 7.55 -29.27
C ALA A 37 1.31 8.99 -28.76
N ASP A 38 0.47 9.44 -27.83
CA ASP A 38 0.37 10.84 -27.38
C ASP A 38 0.10 10.88 -25.86
N GLU A 39 0.69 11.87 -25.20
CA GLU A 39 0.48 12.20 -23.79
C GLU A 39 -0.98 12.57 -23.49
N HIS A 40 -1.68 13.30 -24.36
CA HIS A 40 -3.09 13.64 -24.13
C HIS A 40 -3.97 12.39 -24.10
N GLN A 41 -3.71 11.42 -24.97
CA GLN A 41 -4.39 10.12 -24.94
C GLN A 41 -4.06 9.36 -23.66
N ALA A 42 -2.80 9.38 -23.21
CA ALA A 42 -2.38 8.78 -21.94
C ALA A 42 -3.18 9.35 -20.77
N ARG A 43 -3.23 10.69 -20.67
CA ARG A 43 -3.94 11.41 -19.60
C ARG A 43 -5.44 11.09 -19.61
N ALA A 44 -6.08 11.07 -20.78
CA ALA A 44 -7.50 10.71 -20.89
C ALA A 44 -7.79 9.27 -20.44
N LEU A 45 -6.92 8.31 -20.82
CA LEU A 45 -7.02 6.92 -20.38
C LEU A 45 -6.82 6.76 -18.87
N ILE A 46 -5.83 7.44 -18.30
CA ILE A 46 -5.57 7.43 -16.86
C ILE A 46 -6.76 8.01 -16.10
N GLN A 47 -7.30 9.15 -16.54
CA GLN A 47 -8.46 9.78 -15.90
C GLN A 47 -9.69 8.88 -15.93
N LYS A 48 -9.97 8.24 -17.08
CA LYS A 48 -11.05 7.26 -17.20
C LYS A 48 -10.86 6.09 -16.23
N ARG A 49 -9.65 5.53 -16.17
CA ARG A 49 -9.34 4.42 -15.25
C ARG A 49 -9.48 4.82 -13.79
N GLN A 50 -9.06 6.04 -13.42
CA GLN A 50 -9.24 6.56 -12.05
C GLN A 50 -10.72 6.73 -11.71
N GLN A 51 -11.55 7.22 -12.63
CA GLN A 51 -12.99 7.32 -12.43
C GLN A 51 -13.63 5.94 -12.24
N GLU A 52 -13.24 4.94 -13.04
CA GLU A 52 -13.69 3.56 -12.90
C GLU A 52 -13.32 2.97 -11.53
N VAL A 53 -12.09 3.21 -11.06
CA VAL A 53 -11.63 2.77 -9.73
C VAL A 53 -12.40 3.46 -8.60
N GLN A 54 -12.69 4.76 -8.73
CA GLN A 54 -13.49 5.50 -7.74
C GLN A 54 -14.96 5.06 -7.70
N GLN A 55 -15.51 4.66 -8.85
CA GLN A 55 -16.89 4.18 -8.96
C GLN A 55 -17.06 2.73 -8.54
N GLN A 56 -15.97 1.94 -8.48
CA GLN A 56 -16.03 0.61 -7.90
C GLN A 56 -16.47 0.74 -6.43
N PRO A 57 -17.55 0.06 -6.02
CA PRO A 57 -17.99 0.10 -4.64
C PRO A 57 -16.83 -0.44 -3.79
N SER A 58 -16.28 0.43 -2.94
CA SER A 58 -15.32 0.03 -1.95
C SER A 58 -15.90 -1.14 -1.17
N LEU A 59 -15.27 -2.32 -1.26
CA LEU A 59 -15.61 -3.54 -0.50
C LEU A 59 -15.46 -3.34 1.02
N VAL A 60 -15.22 -2.11 1.48
CA VAL A 60 -15.37 -1.71 2.87
C VAL A 60 -16.80 -2.03 3.26
N PRO A 61 -17.04 -2.99 4.18
CA PRO A 61 -18.39 -3.33 4.60
C PRO A 61 -19.09 -2.06 5.08
N LYS A 62 -20.11 -1.64 4.32
CA LYS A 62 -21.02 -0.57 4.71
C LYS A 62 -21.86 -1.08 5.88
N ALA A 63 -21.86 -0.26 6.93
CA ALA A 63 -22.58 -0.40 8.18
C ALA A 63 -22.09 -1.55 9.06
N VAL A 64 -21.41 -1.18 10.15
CA VAL A 64 -21.41 -2.01 11.35
C VAL A 64 -22.87 -2.16 11.75
N SER A 65 -23.45 -3.36 11.58
CA SER A 65 -24.83 -3.61 11.97
C SER A 65 -24.93 -3.62 13.50
N LEU A 66 -26.10 -3.32 14.06
CA LEU A 66 -26.29 -3.33 15.51
C LEU A 66 -26.03 -4.72 16.10
N GLU A 67 -26.27 -5.78 15.32
CA GLU A 67 -25.94 -7.15 15.73
C GLU A 67 -24.42 -7.34 15.87
N ASN A 68 -23.62 -6.85 14.92
CA ASN A 68 -22.15 -6.93 15.00
C ASN A 68 -21.58 -6.12 16.17
N LEU A 69 -22.19 -4.96 16.50
CA LEU A 69 -21.82 -4.20 17.70
C LEU A 69 -22.17 -4.95 18.98
N PHE A 70 -23.32 -5.61 19.01
CA PHE A 70 -23.76 -6.38 20.17
C PHE A 70 -22.87 -7.61 20.41
N ASP A 71 -22.45 -8.29 19.33
CA ASP A 71 -21.51 -9.42 19.40
C ASP A 71 -20.11 -8.97 19.84
N GLN A 72 -19.62 -7.82 19.37
CA GLN A 72 -18.35 -7.23 19.83
C GLN A 72 -18.39 -6.84 21.32
N ILE A 73 -19.53 -6.37 21.81
CA ILE A 73 -19.72 -6.07 23.24
C ILE A 73 -19.81 -7.36 24.06
N SER A 74 -20.45 -8.40 23.52
CA SER A 74 -20.67 -9.70 24.18
C SER A 74 -19.43 -10.58 24.23
N ALA A 75 -18.54 -10.49 23.23
CA ALA A 75 -17.28 -11.24 23.15
C ALA A 75 -16.20 -10.74 24.12
N GLY A 76 -16.47 -9.67 24.88
CA GLY A 76 -15.45 -8.97 25.68
C GLY A 76 -14.55 -8.09 24.81
N GLN A 77 -13.78 -7.20 25.44
CA GLN A 77 -12.85 -6.30 24.73
C GLN A 77 -11.73 -7.12 24.07
N VAL A 78 -11.94 -7.54 22.81
CA VAL A 78 -10.86 -8.02 21.95
C VAL A 78 -9.86 -6.88 21.82
N LYS A 79 -8.59 -7.15 22.13
CA LYS A 79 -7.55 -6.13 22.06
C LYS A 79 -7.16 -5.94 20.60
N GLU A 80 -7.30 -4.73 20.08
CA GLU A 80 -6.82 -4.41 18.74
C GLU A 80 -5.39 -3.87 18.80
N LEU A 81 -4.52 -4.41 17.94
CA LEU A 81 -3.20 -3.88 17.67
C LEU A 81 -3.20 -3.16 16.33
N ASN A 82 -3.18 -1.83 16.40
CA ASN A 82 -3.10 -0.97 15.24
C ASN A 82 -1.68 -0.97 14.67
N VAL A 83 -1.55 -1.17 13.37
CA VAL A 83 -0.26 -1.24 12.67
C VAL A 83 -0.26 -0.32 11.45
N ILE A 84 0.84 0.42 11.29
CA ILE A 84 1.19 1.13 10.06
C ILE A 84 2.36 0.39 9.43
N LEU A 85 2.20 -0.03 8.17
CA LEU A 85 3.19 -0.82 7.45
C LEU A 85 3.86 0.03 6.37
N LYS A 86 5.19 0.15 6.43
CA LYS A 86 5.99 0.72 5.35
C LYS A 86 6.93 -0.33 4.78
N ALA A 87 7.01 -0.39 3.46
CA ALA A 87 7.95 -1.27 2.76
C ALA A 87 8.77 -0.47 1.76
N ASP A 88 9.94 -0.98 1.39
CA ASP A 88 10.79 -0.42 0.35
C ASP A 88 10.12 -0.51 -1.03
N VAL A 89 9.44 -1.63 -1.31
CA VAL A 89 8.75 -1.89 -2.57
C VAL A 89 7.30 -2.28 -2.36
N GLN A 90 6.45 -1.95 -3.34
CA GLN A 90 5.01 -2.24 -3.29
C GLN A 90 4.70 -3.74 -3.17
N GLY A 91 5.52 -4.59 -3.79
CA GLY A 91 5.33 -6.04 -3.80
C GLY A 91 5.49 -6.73 -2.44
N SER A 92 6.18 -6.09 -1.49
CA SER A 92 6.38 -6.64 -0.14
C SER A 92 5.18 -6.41 0.78
N ILE A 93 4.34 -5.41 0.48
CA ILE A 93 3.25 -4.99 1.36
C ILE A 93 2.19 -6.09 1.50
N GLU A 94 1.74 -6.67 0.38
CA GLU A 94 0.63 -7.63 0.39
C GLU A 94 1.00 -8.96 1.08
N PRO A 95 2.17 -9.57 0.82
CA PRO A 95 2.62 -10.75 1.56
C PRO A 95 2.71 -10.49 3.07
N ILE A 96 3.29 -9.36 3.49
CA ILE A 96 3.43 -9.02 4.92
C ILE A 96 2.05 -8.82 5.55
N ARG A 97 1.13 -8.14 4.87
CA ARG A 97 -0.25 -7.97 5.31
C ARG A 97 -0.94 -9.31 5.53
N SER A 98 -0.80 -10.25 4.59
CA SER A 98 -1.36 -11.59 4.72
C SER A 98 -0.78 -12.33 5.93
N SER A 99 0.55 -12.29 6.11
CA SER A 99 1.22 -12.92 7.26
C SER A 99 0.78 -12.30 8.60
N LEU A 100 0.65 -10.98 8.68
CA LEU A 100 0.16 -10.31 9.89
C LEU A 100 -1.29 -10.68 10.22
N GLY A 101 -2.13 -10.88 9.20
CA GLY A 101 -3.50 -11.37 9.38
C GLY A 101 -3.57 -12.78 9.95
N GLN A 102 -2.64 -13.67 9.54
CA GLN A 102 -2.57 -15.05 10.05
C GLN A 102 -2.10 -15.14 11.51
N LEU A 103 -1.39 -14.14 12.00
CA LEU A 103 -0.95 -14.05 13.40
C LEU A 103 -2.05 -13.55 14.35
N ALA A 104 -3.20 -13.12 13.82
CA ALA A 104 -4.33 -12.71 14.64
C ALA A 104 -4.86 -13.89 15.46
N THR A 105 -5.20 -13.63 16.71
CA THR A 105 -5.77 -14.61 17.64
C THR A 105 -7.12 -14.11 18.12
N GLU A 106 -7.94 -14.98 18.72
CA GLU A 106 -9.23 -14.60 19.29
C GLU A 106 -9.12 -13.51 20.39
N GLN A 107 -7.94 -13.38 21.02
CA GLN A 107 -7.66 -12.40 22.06
C GLN A 107 -7.10 -11.08 21.53
N VAL A 108 -6.38 -11.12 20.39
CA VAL A 108 -5.69 -9.96 19.81
C VAL A 108 -5.87 -9.93 18.30
N GLN A 109 -6.52 -8.88 17.81
CA GLN A 109 -6.70 -8.64 16.38
C GLN A 109 -5.68 -7.63 15.86
N VAL A 110 -4.97 -7.98 14.79
CA VAL A 110 -4.05 -7.06 14.11
C VAL A 110 -4.82 -6.25 13.06
N ARG A 111 -4.79 -4.93 13.17
CA ARG A 111 -5.47 -4.00 12.26
C ARG A 111 -4.46 -3.11 11.55
N ILE A 112 -4.32 -3.28 10.24
CA ILE A 112 -3.46 -2.40 9.43
C ILE A 112 -4.25 -1.15 9.07
N ILE A 113 -3.84 -0.01 9.61
CA ILE A 113 -4.48 1.29 9.39
C ILE A 113 -4.01 1.92 8.09
N HIS A 114 -2.70 1.84 7.83
CA HIS A 114 -2.08 2.41 6.65
C HIS A 114 -0.95 1.50 6.18
N SER A 115 -0.85 1.34 4.87
CA SER A 115 0.25 0.64 4.23
C SER A 115 0.73 1.41 3.00
N GLY A 116 2.04 1.57 2.85
CA GLY A 116 2.62 2.25 1.69
C GLY A 116 4.07 1.88 1.43
N SER A 117 4.53 2.14 0.21
CA SER A 117 5.94 2.00 -0.14
C SER A 117 6.72 3.31 0.12
N GLY A 118 8.00 3.20 0.44
CA GLY A 118 8.89 4.32 0.76
C GLY A 118 9.34 4.36 2.23
N ASN A 119 10.12 5.39 2.54
CA ASN A 119 10.64 5.63 3.89
C ASN A 119 9.52 6.03 4.86
N ILE A 120 9.79 5.87 6.16
CA ILE A 120 8.89 6.30 7.22
C ILE A 120 8.98 7.83 7.34
N THR A 121 7.82 8.49 7.22
CA THR A 121 7.66 9.95 7.23
C THR A 121 7.07 10.45 8.55
N GLU A 122 7.15 11.76 8.81
CA GLU A 122 6.55 12.39 9.99
C GLU A 122 5.03 12.17 10.06
N SER A 123 4.34 12.19 8.91
CA SER A 123 2.90 11.92 8.82
C SER A 123 2.54 10.52 9.31
N ASP A 124 3.39 9.51 9.05
CA ASP A 124 3.18 8.15 9.53
C ASP A 124 3.33 8.06 11.06
N VAL A 125 4.29 8.80 11.62
CA VAL A 125 4.48 8.92 13.07
C VAL A 125 3.29 9.60 13.72
N MET A 126 2.80 10.69 13.15
CA MET A 126 1.60 11.38 13.63
C MET A 126 0.36 10.48 13.58
N LEU A 127 0.19 9.70 12.51
CA LEU A 127 -0.90 8.73 12.40
C LEU A 127 -0.77 7.61 13.45
N ALA A 128 0.45 7.13 13.71
CA ALA A 128 0.71 6.13 14.75
C ALA A 128 0.32 6.64 16.14
N ILE A 129 0.69 7.87 16.47
CA ILE A 129 0.36 8.51 17.75
C ILE A 129 -1.16 8.68 17.89
N ALA A 130 -1.82 9.22 16.86
CA ALA A 130 -3.27 9.44 16.88
C ALA A 130 -4.07 8.14 17.03
N SER A 131 -3.57 7.04 16.43
CA SER A 131 -4.23 5.74 16.46
C SER A 131 -3.74 4.79 17.56
N LYS A 132 -2.76 5.20 18.37
CA LYS A 132 -2.05 4.34 19.33
C LYS A 132 -1.54 3.05 18.68
N GLY A 133 -0.96 3.18 17.48
CA GLY A 133 -0.47 2.09 16.66
C GLY A 133 1.05 1.95 16.64
N LEU A 134 1.52 0.79 16.19
CA LEU A 134 2.93 0.50 15.93
C LEU A 134 3.26 0.76 14.46
N ILE A 135 4.46 1.29 14.18
CA ILE A 135 5.00 1.37 12.81
C ILE A 135 5.93 0.18 12.58
N ILE A 136 5.70 -0.57 11.50
CA ILE A 136 6.56 -1.65 11.03
C ILE A 136 7.16 -1.23 9.69
N GLY A 137 8.49 -1.15 9.62
CA GLY A 137 9.24 -0.90 8.40
C GLY A 137 9.91 -2.17 7.89
N PHE A 138 9.77 -2.47 6.59
CA PHE A 138 10.48 -3.55 5.91
C PHE A 138 11.40 -2.99 4.82
N GLY A 139 12.71 -3.06 5.04
CA GLY A 139 13.70 -2.55 4.07
C GLY A 139 13.73 -1.02 3.94
N THR A 140 13.01 -0.28 4.79
CA THR A 140 12.86 1.18 4.67
C THR A 140 13.75 1.94 5.64
N GLY A 141 14.13 3.15 5.26
CA GLY A 141 14.76 4.12 6.15
C GLY A 141 13.74 5.00 6.88
N ILE A 142 14.24 5.77 7.83
CA ILE A 142 13.46 6.78 8.58
C ILE A 142 13.93 8.15 8.13
N GLU A 143 13.00 8.98 7.66
CA GLU A 143 13.29 10.37 7.29
C GLU A 143 13.64 11.24 8.49
N ALA A 144 14.39 12.31 8.27
CA ALA A 144 14.82 13.20 9.36
C ALA A 144 13.65 13.83 10.13
N GLY A 145 12.54 14.13 9.45
CA GLY A 145 11.31 14.65 10.08
C GLY A 145 10.65 13.63 11.01
N ALA A 146 10.69 12.34 10.66
CA ALA A 146 10.11 11.28 11.47
C ALA A 146 10.91 10.93 12.74
N ARG A 147 12.18 11.38 12.84
CA ARG A 147 13.03 11.14 14.02
C ARG A 147 12.85 12.17 15.13
N ARG A 148 12.19 13.29 14.84
CA ARG A 148 11.96 14.38 15.79
C ARG A 148 10.64 14.17 16.51
#